data_AF-A0A7S0B6C7-F1
#
_entry.id   AF-A0A7S0B6C7-F1
#
_cell.length_a   1.000
_cell.length_b   1.000
_cell.length_c   1.000
_cell.angle_alpha   90.00
_cell.angle_beta   90.00
_cell.angle_gamma   90.00
#
_symmetry.space_group_name_H-M   'P 1'
#
loop_
_entity.id
_entity.type
_entity.pdbx_description
1 polymer ?
#
loop_
_entity_poly.entity_id
_entity_poly.type
_entity_poly.pdbx_seq_one_letter_code
_entity_poly.pdbx_strand_id
1 'polypeptide(L)'
;MAATSSAPWASLVVALALAFACSAVADVIGTTTTGQLATLSCWGSGGRRVAACDNAKLEREEAEALGLLQGRAEARQRKQSRSQAGPHFAVASTPVATTANVIGTGLRTVTMGGFLASDGLNTRYTERPGADFAVNGRETYWAISEWFLYWCPHEDVWKIAWPEAFEGLRSGGPCDFSAVGPPSADILDAAACGSGWSEWDDALGDLVARLGAGVDVLSTEGRLAAGAGGGGMG
;
A
#
# COMPACT_ATOMS: atom_id res chain seq x y z
N MET A 1 41.25 9.04 -32.08
CA MET A 1 41.55 7.90 -31.20
C MET A 1 40.26 7.50 -30.51
N ALA A 2 39.61 6.44 -30.98
CA ALA A 2 38.31 5.98 -30.51
C ALA A 2 38.50 4.81 -29.57
N ALA A 3 37.93 4.89 -28.36
CA ALA A 3 37.93 3.81 -27.38
C ALA A 3 36.53 3.19 -27.34
N THR A 4 36.41 1.98 -27.88
CA THR A 4 35.24 1.12 -27.75
C THR A 4 35.33 0.36 -26.42
N SER A 5 34.39 0.65 -25.51
CA SER A 5 34.17 -0.08 -24.26
C SER A 5 33.16 -1.20 -24.53
N SER A 6 33.58 -2.45 -24.40
CA SER A 6 32.71 -3.64 -24.50
C SER A 6 32.14 -3.98 -23.12
N ALA A 7 30.81 -3.98 -23.02
CA ALA A 7 30.08 -4.34 -21.81
C ALA A 7 29.82 -5.86 -21.73
N PRO A 8 30.03 -6.52 -20.58
CA PRO A 8 29.78 -7.95 -20.41
C PRO A 8 28.43 -8.21 -19.73
N TRP A 9 27.37 -8.47 -20.51
CA TRP A 9 26.05 -8.91 -19.98
C TRP A 9 25.59 -10.24 -20.56
N ALA A 10 26.51 -11.12 -20.95
CA ALA A 10 26.18 -12.43 -21.50
C ALA A 10 26.62 -13.55 -20.55
N SER A 11 25.93 -13.73 -19.42
CA SER A 11 26.10 -14.94 -18.58
C SER A 11 24.91 -15.28 -17.64
N LEU A 12 23.72 -14.69 -17.81
CA LEU A 12 22.61 -14.93 -16.86
C LEU A 12 21.31 -15.46 -17.51
N VAL A 13 21.44 -16.38 -18.49
CA VAL A 13 20.27 -16.99 -19.18
C VAL A 13 20.27 -18.53 -19.16
N VAL A 14 21.16 -19.21 -18.43
CA VAL A 14 21.25 -20.70 -18.50
C VAL A 14 20.76 -21.45 -17.24
N ALA A 15 20.25 -20.78 -16.21
CA ALA A 15 19.86 -21.44 -14.95
C ALA A 15 18.35 -21.48 -14.67
N LEU A 16 17.50 -21.55 -15.70
CA LEU A 16 16.04 -21.66 -15.51
C LEU A 16 15.38 -22.65 -16.49
N ALA A 17 15.96 -23.84 -16.65
CA ALA A 17 15.45 -24.87 -17.57
C ALA A 17 15.41 -26.30 -16.98
N LEU A 18 15.21 -26.46 -15.67
CA LEU A 18 15.12 -27.78 -15.02
C LEU A 18 14.07 -27.82 -13.89
N ALA A 19 12.80 -27.52 -14.21
CA ALA A 19 11.69 -27.77 -13.27
C ALA A 19 10.31 -27.94 -13.95
N PHE A 20 10.25 -28.54 -15.15
CA PHE A 20 8.96 -28.88 -15.78
C PHE A 20 9.03 -30.25 -16.44
N ALA A 21 8.97 -31.32 -15.64
CA ALA A 21 8.67 -32.67 -16.13
C ALA A 21 8.28 -33.59 -14.97
N CYS A 22 7.03 -33.51 -14.50
CA CYS A 22 6.29 -34.67 -13.98
C CYS A 22 4.86 -34.26 -13.62
N SER A 23 3.95 -34.29 -14.58
CA SER A 23 2.50 -34.39 -14.33
C SER A 23 1.78 -34.77 -15.61
N ALA A 24 1.87 -36.04 -15.98
CA ALA A 24 0.96 -36.65 -16.94
C ALA A 24 1.00 -38.17 -16.79
N VAL A 25 0.29 -38.74 -15.82
CA VAL A 25 -0.50 -39.99 -15.98
C VAL A 25 -1.50 -40.06 -14.82
N ALA A 26 -2.76 -39.70 -15.06
CA ALA A 26 -3.88 -40.22 -14.29
C ALA A 26 -5.15 -39.97 -15.09
N ASP A 27 -5.36 -40.78 -16.11
CA ASP A 27 -6.69 -40.98 -16.66
C ASP A 27 -6.92 -42.47 -16.85
N VAL A 28 -8.17 -42.89 -16.63
CA VAL A 28 -8.71 -44.24 -16.78
C VAL A 28 -8.46 -45.20 -15.59
N ILE A 29 -9.45 -45.37 -14.72
CA ILE A 29 -10.38 -46.52 -14.64
C ILE A 29 -11.44 -46.18 -13.57
N GLY A 30 -12.72 -46.27 -13.95
CA GLY A 30 -13.83 -46.07 -13.04
C GLY A 30 -14.19 -47.29 -12.19
N THR A 31 -15.27 -47.07 -11.43
CA THR A 31 -16.19 -48.04 -10.83
C THR A 31 -15.81 -48.68 -9.50
N THR A 32 -16.63 -48.32 -8.49
CA THR A 32 -17.20 -49.15 -7.40
C THR A 32 -16.25 -50.05 -6.61
N THR A 33 -16.21 -49.88 -5.28
CA THR A 33 -16.67 -50.90 -4.32
C THR A 33 -16.59 -50.38 -2.87
N THR A 34 -17.65 -50.66 -2.14
CA THR A 34 -17.90 -50.47 -0.72
C THR A 34 -16.92 -51.25 0.17
N GLY A 35 -16.45 -50.63 1.24
CA GLY A 35 -16.21 -51.34 2.51
C GLY A 35 -14.76 -51.63 2.91
N GLN A 36 -14.61 -51.64 4.25
CA GLN A 36 -13.48 -52.10 5.06
C GLN A 36 -12.33 -51.13 5.32
N LEU A 37 -12.42 -50.52 6.50
CA LEU A 37 -11.31 -50.08 7.33
C LEU A 37 -10.33 -51.25 7.54
N ALA A 38 -9.15 -51.17 6.92
CA ALA A 38 -8.00 -51.99 7.26
C ALA A 38 -6.94 -51.09 7.92
N THR A 39 -6.86 -51.17 9.26
CA THR A 39 -5.71 -50.67 10.03
C THR A 39 -4.50 -51.56 9.77
N LEU A 40 -3.61 -51.12 8.87
CA LEU A 40 -2.31 -51.75 8.65
C LEU A 40 -1.30 -51.21 9.68
N SER A 41 -1.02 -51.99 10.71
CA SER A 41 0.09 -51.77 11.63
C SER A 41 1.40 -52.23 10.99
N CYS A 42 2.25 -51.29 10.59
CA CYS A 42 3.59 -51.54 10.11
C CYS A 42 4.54 -51.84 11.28
N TRP A 43 4.71 -53.12 11.63
CA TRP A 43 5.86 -53.58 12.43
C TRP A 43 6.93 -54.19 11.53
N GLY A 44 8.19 -53.94 11.87
CA GLY A 44 9.30 -54.71 11.35
C GLY A 44 10.60 -54.15 11.84
N SER A 45 11.26 -55.00 12.61
CA SER A 45 12.65 -54.91 12.98
C SER A 45 13.53 -54.93 11.75
N GLY A 46 14.49 -54.02 11.69
CA GLY A 46 15.61 -54.08 10.76
C GLY A 46 15.62 -52.93 9.76
N GLY A 47 16.37 -51.88 10.13
CA GLY A 47 17.12 -51.02 9.21
C GLY A 47 16.33 -50.23 8.16
N ARG A 48 16.19 -48.92 8.43
CA ARG A 48 15.59 -47.86 7.58
C ARG A 48 14.07 -47.85 7.48
N ARG A 49 13.46 -47.06 8.37
CA ARG A 49 12.11 -46.52 8.24
C ARG A 49 12.12 -45.04 8.62
N VAL A 50 12.08 -44.13 7.64
CA VAL A 50 11.46 -42.80 7.79
C VAL A 50 11.24 -42.27 6.37
N ALA A 51 9.99 -42.30 5.91
CA ALA A 51 9.55 -41.58 4.70
C ALA A 51 8.02 -41.59 4.57
N ALA A 52 7.34 -42.61 5.11
CA ALA A 52 5.90 -42.77 4.91
C ALA A 52 5.01 -41.98 5.89
N CYS A 53 5.52 -41.56 7.07
CA CYS A 53 4.73 -40.78 8.03
C CYS A 53 4.81 -39.27 7.81
N ASP A 54 5.79 -38.78 7.04
CA ASP A 54 5.97 -37.34 6.81
C ASP A 54 4.96 -36.79 5.77
N ASN A 55 4.58 -37.62 4.79
CA ASN A 55 3.65 -37.20 3.73
C ASN A 55 2.22 -36.98 4.25
N ALA A 56 1.73 -37.80 5.19
CA ALA A 56 0.38 -37.65 5.73
C ALA A 56 0.22 -36.39 6.60
N LYS A 57 1.32 -35.88 7.18
CA LYS A 57 1.31 -34.62 7.91
C LYS A 57 1.29 -33.42 6.94
N LEU A 58 2.09 -33.50 5.87
CA LEU A 58 2.16 -32.46 4.85
C LEU A 58 0.82 -32.26 4.13
N GLU A 59 0.14 -33.35 3.75
CA GLU A 59 -1.17 -33.28 3.07
C GLU A 59 -2.26 -32.66 3.96
N ARG A 60 -2.16 -32.83 5.28
CA ARG A 60 -3.11 -32.21 6.23
C ARG A 60 -2.87 -30.71 6.39
N GLU A 61 -1.62 -30.28 6.39
CA GLU A 61 -1.25 -28.85 6.45
C GLU A 61 -1.61 -28.12 5.14
N GLU A 62 -1.43 -28.75 3.98
CA GLU A 62 -1.87 -28.18 2.69
C GLU A 62 -3.40 -28.07 2.58
N ALA A 63 -4.15 -29.07 3.07
CA ALA A 63 -5.61 -29.02 3.06
C ALA A 63 -6.17 -27.90 3.98
N GLU A 64 -5.51 -27.62 5.11
CA GLU A 64 -5.91 -26.54 6.02
C GLU A 64 -5.55 -25.16 5.45
N ALA A 65 -4.40 -25.04 4.78
CA ALA A 65 -4.01 -23.81 4.08
C ALA A 65 -4.95 -23.46 2.92
N LEU A 66 -5.38 -24.46 2.13
CA LEU A 66 -6.35 -24.26 1.05
C LEU A 66 -7.74 -23.86 1.58
N GLY A 67 -8.18 -24.45 2.69
CA GLY A 67 -9.45 -24.08 3.35
C GLY A 67 -9.47 -22.61 3.82
N LEU A 68 -8.36 -22.12 4.38
CA LEU A 68 -8.21 -20.72 4.80
C LEU A 68 -8.21 -19.74 3.62
N LEU A 69 -7.61 -20.11 2.49
CA LEU A 69 -7.62 -19.27 1.29
C LEU A 69 -9.02 -19.19 0.66
N GLN A 70 -9.76 -20.31 0.62
CA GLN A 70 -11.12 -20.35 0.08
C GLN A 70 -12.09 -19.53 0.94
N GLY A 71 -11.97 -19.59 2.28
CA GLY A 71 -12.77 -18.75 3.19
C GLY A 71 -12.51 -17.24 3.05
N ARG A 72 -11.27 -16.83 2.74
CA ARG A 72 -10.93 -15.42 2.49
C ARG A 72 -11.51 -14.89 1.18
N ALA A 73 -11.62 -15.72 0.15
CA ALA A 73 -12.21 -15.34 -1.13
C ALA A 73 -13.72 -15.06 -1.01
N GLU A 74 -14.46 -15.90 -0.28
CA GLU A 74 -15.90 -15.74 -0.07
C GLU A 74 -16.22 -14.51 0.81
N ALA A 75 -15.38 -14.22 1.81
CA ALA A 75 -15.51 -13.02 2.65
C ALA A 75 -15.34 -11.72 1.84
N ARG A 76 -14.47 -11.71 0.82
CA ARG A 76 -14.30 -10.57 -0.10
C ARG A 76 -15.54 -10.37 -0.99
N GLN A 77 -16.11 -11.45 -1.52
CA GLN A 77 -17.34 -11.37 -2.34
C GLN A 77 -18.56 -10.88 -1.55
N ARG A 78 -18.71 -11.26 -0.27
CA ARG A 78 -19.79 -10.73 0.59
C ARG A 78 -19.66 -9.23 0.88
N LYS A 79 -18.44 -8.70 0.98
CA LYS A 79 -18.22 -7.25 1.15
C LYS A 79 -18.53 -6.48 -0.13
N GLN A 80 -18.17 -7.01 -1.30
CA GLN A 80 -18.47 -6.39 -2.60
C GLN A 80 -19.96 -6.38 -2.96
N SER A 81 -20.70 -7.43 -2.61
CA SER A 81 -22.16 -7.46 -2.87
C SER A 81 -22.95 -6.51 -1.95
N ARG A 82 -22.45 -6.23 -0.74
CA ARG A 82 -23.11 -5.30 0.20
C ARG A 82 -22.97 -3.83 -0.20
N SER A 83 -21.97 -3.45 -0.99
CA SER A 83 -21.79 -2.07 -1.45
C SER A 83 -22.69 -1.68 -2.64
N GLN A 84 -23.35 -2.63 -3.30
CA GLN A 84 -24.22 -2.35 -4.45
C GLN A 84 -25.71 -2.15 -4.11
N ALA A 85 -26.14 -2.43 -2.87
CA ALA A 85 -27.52 -2.26 -2.44
C ALA A 85 -27.69 -0.96 -1.62
N GLY A 86 -27.43 0.19 -2.22
CA GLY A 86 -27.75 1.50 -1.65
C GLY A 86 -29.10 2.02 -2.15
N PRO A 87 -30.00 2.51 -1.29
CA PRO A 87 -31.26 3.12 -1.73
C PRO A 87 -30.97 4.44 -2.45
N HIS A 88 -31.45 4.58 -3.68
CA HIS A 88 -31.46 5.82 -4.44
C HIS A 88 -32.39 6.85 -3.76
N PHE A 89 -31.89 7.57 -2.76
CA PHE A 89 -32.52 8.79 -2.28
C PHE A 89 -32.09 9.94 -3.19
N ALA A 90 -33.02 10.45 -3.98
CA ALA A 90 -32.88 11.70 -4.70
C ALA A 90 -32.83 12.85 -3.67
N VAL A 91 -31.62 13.26 -3.28
CA VAL A 91 -31.42 14.44 -2.44
C VAL A 91 -31.39 15.66 -3.36
N ALA A 92 -32.39 16.52 -3.22
CA ALA A 92 -32.41 17.82 -3.86
C ALA A 92 -31.21 18.64 -3.35
N SER A 93 -30.28 18.97 -4.25
CA SER A 93 -29.11 19.78 -3.97
C SER A 93 -29.53 21.22 -3.68
N THR A 94 -29.76 21.55 -2.41
CA THR A 94 -29.74 22.93 -1.96
C THR A 94 -28.31 23.46 -2.08
N PRO A 95 -28.06 24.60 -2.76
CA PRO A 95 -26.75 25.22 -2.79
C PRO A 95 -26.42 25.70 -1.37
N VAL A 96 -25.58 24.95 -0.66
CA VAL A 96 -24.98 25.39 0.59
C VAL A 96 -24.12 26.59 0.24
N ALA A 97 -24.53 27.76 0.71
CA ALA A 97 -23.73 28.96 0.66
C ALA A 97 -22.41 28.64 1.38
N THR A 98 -21.34 28.46 0.59
CA THR A 98 -19.97 28.37 1.07
C THR A 98 -19.68 29.64 1.84
N THR A 99 -19.85 29.58 3.16
CA THR A 99 -19.18 30.51 4.07
C THR A 99 -17.71 30.37 3.75
N ALA A 100 -17.19 31.33 2.98
CA ALA A 100 -15.79 31.54 2.78
C ALA A 100 -15.20 31.84 4.15
N ASN A 101 -14.87 30.76 4.87
CA ASN A 101 -14.03 30.80 6.04
C ASN A 101 -12.81 31.61 5.60
N VAL A 102 -12.56 32.72 6.27
CA VAL A 102 -11.47 33.64 5.93
C VAL A 102 -10.19 32.87 6.18
N ILE A 103 -9.74 32.17 5.14
CA ILE A 103 -8.55 31.34 5.13
C ILE A 103 -7.41 32.31 5.43
N GLY A 104 -6.71 32.08 6.55
CA GLY A 104 -5.44 32.75 6.80
C GLY A 104 -4.61 32.64 5.52
N THR A 105 -4.12 33.75 5.00
CA THR A 105 -3.53 33.88 3.65
C THR A 105 -2.21 33.12 3.45
N GLY A 106 -1.94 32.14 4.31
CA GLY A 106 -0.73 31.35 4.32
C GLY A 106 -0.94 29.92 3.86
N LEU A 107 0.14 29.31 3.38
CA LEU A 107 0.17 27.90 2.99
C LEU A 107 0.21 27.04 4.24
N ARG A 108 -0.62 25.99 4.31
CA ARG A 108 -0.53 25.01 5.38
C ARG A 108 0.76 24.20 5.22
N THR A 109 1.39 23.86 6.33
CA THR A 109 2.54 22.96 6.32
C THR A 109 2.39 21.88 7.37
N VAL A 110 2.86 20.69 7.02
CA VAL A 110 2.82 19.47 7.84
C VAL A 110 4.26 19.01 7.98
N THR A 111 4.78 18.97 9.20
CA THR A 111 6.07 18.37 9.49
C THR A 111 5.84 16.95 9.99
N MET A 112 6.46 16.00 9.30
CA MET A 112 6.41 14.59 9.63
C MET A 112 7.64 14.19 10.42
N GLY A 113 7.51 13.21 11.31
CA GLY A 113 8.61 12.68 12.13
C GLY A 113 8.42 11.21 12.48
N GLY A 114 9.46 10.58 13.04
CA GLY A 114 9.44 9.22 13.60
C GLY A 114 9.65 8.06 12.61
N PHE A 115 9.87 8.34 11.33
CA PHE A 115 10.25 7.34 10.32
C PHE A 115 11.71 6.90 10.51
N LEU A 116 12.02 5.63 10.25
CA LEU A 116 13.34 5.04 10.53
C LEU A 116 14.01 4.45 9.29
N ALA A 117 13.24 4.03 8.27
CA ALA A 117 13.77 3.46 7.04
C ALA A 117 14.23 4.54 6.06
N SER A 118 13.51 5.66 6.00
CA SER A 118 13.83 6.78 5.12
C SER A 118 13.81 8.11 5.86
N ASP A 119 15.00 8.65 6.14
CA ASP A 119 15.17 9.96 6.79
C ASP A 119 14.51 11.09 5.98
N GLY A 120 14.38 10.92 4.66
CA GLY A 120 13.75 11.89 3.77
C GLY A 120 12.26 12.13 4.05
N LEU A 121 11.59 11.19 4.75
CA LEU A 121 10.20 11.31 5.17
C LEU A 121 10.03 12.19 6.41
N ASN A 122 11.07 12.34 7.23
CA ASN A 122 11.07 13.15 8.47
C ASN A 122 11.31 14.63 8.17
N THR A 123 10.43 15.22 7.38
CA THR A 123 10.64 16.56 6.83
C THR A 123 9.37 17.38 6.86
N ARG A 124 9.53 18.64 6.47
CA ARG A 124 8.43 19.58 6.30
C ARG A 124 7.85 19.48 4.90
N TYR A 125 6.54 19.36 4.84
CA TYR A 125 5.74 19.36 3.63
C TYR A 125 4.91 20.63 3.57
N THR A 126 4.99 21.35 2.46
CA THR A 126 4.21 22.58 2.22
C THR A 126 3.09 22.31 1.25
N GLU A 127 1.88 22.77 1.56
CA GLU A 127 0.73 22.69 0.68
C GLU A 127 1.05 23.31 -0.68
N ARG A 128 0.72 22.59 -1.76
CA ARG A 128 0.71 23.15 -3.11
C ARG A 128 -0.73 23.38 -3.57
N PRO A 129 -1.23 24.63 -3.51
CA PRO A 129 -2.59 24.92 -3.93
C PRO A 129 -2.70 24.88 -5.46
N GLY A 130 -3.90 24.54 -5.94
CA GLY A 130 -4.24 24.53 -7.36
C GLY A 130 -4.68 23.17 -7.86
N ALA A 131 -5.56 23.17 -8.86
CA ALA A 131 -6.11 21.94 -9.45
C ALA A 131 -5.03 21.07 -10.10
N ASP A 132 -3.95 21.68 -10.60
CA ASP A 132 -2.82 20.97 -11.22
C ASP A 132 -2.00 20.15 -10.22
N PHE A 133 -2.05 20.51 -8.93
CA PHE A 133 -1.37 19.82 -7.84
C PHE A 133 -2.31 18.91 -7.04
N ALA A 134 -3.61 18.93 -7.33
CA ALA A 134 -4.59 18.13 -6.62
C ALA A 134 -4.54 16.67 -7.09
N VAL A 135 -4.62 15.75 -6.13
CA VAL A 135 -4.74 14.31 -6.38
C VAL A 135 -6.07 13.86 -5.78
N ASN A 136 -6.89 13.16 -6.57
CA ASN A 136 -8.22 12.70 -6.16
C ASN A 136 -9.13 13.83 -5.63
N GLY A 137 -8.98 15.04 -6.19
CA GLY A 137 -9.78 16.21 -5.79
C GLY A 137 -9.42 16.82 -4.43
N ARG A 138 -8.31 16.38 -3.80
CA ARG A 138 -7.78 16.94 -2.55
C ARG A 138 -6.41 17.59 -2.77
N GLU A 139 -6.05 18.43 -1.82
CA GLU A 139 -4.76 19.08 -1.75
C GLU A 139 -3.60 18.07 -1.60
N THR A 140 -2.40 18.50 -2.00
CA THR A 140 -1.16 17.76 -1.77
C THR A 140 -0.17 18.64 -1.00
N TYR A 141 0.72 17.98 -0.26
CA TYR A 141 1.80 18.67 0.47
C TYR A 141 3.14 18.13 0.00
N TRP A 142 4.10 19.02 -0.26
CA TRP A 142 5.34 18.67 -0.92
C TRP A 142 6.53 19.00 -0.04
N ALA A 143 7.40 18.01 0.13
CA ALA A 143 8.70 18.21 0.73
C ALA A 143 9.67 18.84 -0.26
N ILE A 144 10.74 19.45 0.27
CA ILE A 144 11.89 19.86 -0.53
C ILE A 144 12.65 18.62 -1.01
N SER A 145 12.69 17.55 -0.20
CA SER A 145 13.40 16.29 -0.45
C SER A 145 12.71 15.34 -1.42
N GLU A 146 11.91 15.87 -2.35
CA GLU A 146 11.29 15.06 -3.41
C GLU A 146 10.33 13.99 -2.87
N TRP A 147 9.50 14.34 -1.89
CA TRP A 147 8.37 13.51 -1.44
C TRP A 147 7.09 14.33 -1.46
N PHE A 148 5.93 13.69 -1.62
CA PHE A 148 4.66 14.37 -1.43
C PHE A 148 3.61 13.52 -0.69
N LEU A 149 2.77 14.21 0.08
CA LEU A 149 1.61 13.69 0.78
C LEU A 149 0.37 13.85 -0.09
N TYR A 150 -0.45 12.81 -0.17
CA TYR A 150 -1.74 12.84 -0.85
C TYR A 150 -2.76 11.92 -0.19
N TRP A 151 -4.03 12.12 -0.53
CA TRP A 151 -5.14 11.30 -0.04
C TRP A 151 -5.50 10.18 -1.04
N CYS A 152 -5.56 8.94 -0.55
CA CYS A 152 -6.05 7.79 -1.30
C CYS A 152 -7.50 7.45 -0.90
N PRO A 153 -8.51 7.79 -1.71
CA PRO A 153 -9.92 7.65 -1.32
C PRO A 153 -10.40 6.20 -1.23
N HIS A 154 -9.80 5.27 -1.98
CA HIS A 154 -10.19 3.85 -1.96
C HIS A 154 -9.79 3.12 -0.68
N GLU A 155 -8.72 3.60 -0.04
CA GLU A 155 -8.18 3.04 1.20
C GLU A 155 -8.48 3.91 2.42
N ASP A 156 -9.02 5.12 2.21
CA ASP A 156 -9.37 6.08 3.26
C ASP A 156 -8.15 6.45 4.13
N VAL A 157 -7.00 6.68 3.49
CA VAL A 157 -5.71 6.98 4.15
C VAL A 157 -4.93 8.08 3.43
N TRP A 158 -4.13 8.81 4.20
CA TRP A 158 -3.04 9.62 3.65
C TRP A 158 -1.82 8.74 3.33
N LYS A 159 -1.12 9.07 2.24
CA LYS A 159 0.08 8.36 1.80
C LYS A 159 1.20 9.36 1.48
N ILE A 160 2.44 8.94 1.70
CA ILE A 160 3.63 9.63 1.16
C ILE A 160 4.14 8.83 -0.04
N ALA A 161 4.42 9.51 -1.15
CA ALA A 161 4.93 8.88 -2.38
C ALA A 161 6.06 9.70 -3.01
N TRP A 162 6.79 9.04 -3.91
CA TRP A 162 7.82 9.63 -4.75
C TRP A 162 7.22 10.54 -5.84
N PRO A 163 7.91 11.60 -6.30
CA PRO A 163 7.37 12.56 -7.25
C PRO A 163 7.05 11.94 -8.61
N GLU A 164 7.75 10.89 -9.01
CA GLU A 164 7.53 10.18 -10.27
C GLU A 164 6.13 9.54 -10.33
N ALA A 165 5.57 9.17 -9.16
CA ALA A 165 4.21 8.62 -9.07
C ALA A 165 3.12 9.69 -9.26
N PHE A 166 3.47 10.98 -9.17
CA PHE A 166 2.49 12.08 -9.13
C PHE A 166 1.57 12.12 -10.34
N GLU A 167 2.11 12.04 -11.55
CA GLU A 167 1.31 12.10 -12.79
C GLU A 167 0.37 10.88 -12.93
N GLY A 168 0.83 9.70 -12.51
CA GLY A 168 0.01 8.49 -12.46
C GLY A 168 -1.14 8.63 -11.45
N LEU A 169 -0.84 9.11 -10.25
CA LEU A 169 -1.83 9.31 -9.20
C LEU A 169 -2.85 10.39 -9.56
N ARG A 170 -2.39 11.50 -10.14
CA ARG A 170 -3.24 12.61 -10.58
C ARG A 170 -4.21 12.20 -11.70
N SER A 171 -3.78 11.31 -12.58
CA SER A 171 -4.62 10.76 -13.66
C SER A 171 -5.56 9.64 -13.21
N GLY A 172 -5.61 9.33 -11.91
CA GLY A 172 -6.49 8.29 -11.34
C GLY A 172 -5.89 6.89 -11.36
N GLY A 173 -4.56 6.77 -11.41
CA GLY A 173 -3.84 5.51 -11.25
C GLY A 173 -3.98 4.89 -9.84
N PRO A 174 -3.44 3.68 -9.65
CA PRO A 174 -3.48 3.02 -8.34
C PRO A 174 -2.68 3.79 -7.30
N CYS A 175 -3.11 3.72 -6.04
CA CYS A 175 -2.45 4.41 -4.93
C CYS A 175 -1.09 3.77 -4.59
N ASP A 176 0.00 4.44 -4.99
CA ASP A 176 1.39 4.09 -4.66
C ASP A 176 1.85 4.72 -3.33
N PHE A 177 2.84 4.15 -2.66
CA PHE A 177 3.30 4.62 -1.36
C PHE A 177 4.74 4.25 -1.02
N SER A 178 5.34 5.06 -0.16
CA SER A 178 6.49 4.72 0.68
C SER A 178 6.15 4.81 2.16
N ALA A 179 5.08 5.54 2.51
CA ALA A 179 4.46 5.47 3.83
C ALA A 179 2.95 5.62 3.76
N VAL A 180 2.26 5.04 4.74
CA VAL A 180 0.79 5.01 4.84
C VAL A 180 0.39 5.45 6.24
N GLY A 181 -0.51 6.43 6.31
CA GLY A 181 -1.05 6.95 7.55
C GLY A 181 -2.20 6.11 8.11
N PRO A 182 -2.67 6.44 9.33
CA PRO A 182 -3.81 5.76 9.94
C PRO A 182 -5.10 5.98 9.13
N PRO A 183 -6.01 4.97 9.09
CA PRO A 183 -7.26 5.07 8.35
C PRO A 183 -8.19 6.14 8.94
N SER A 184 -8.92 6.81 8.06
CA SER A 184 -9.92 7.84 8.38
C SER A 184 -9.38 9.07 9.13
N ALA A 185 -8.07 9.21 9.29
CA ALA A 185 -7.45 10.37 9.94
C ALA A 185 -7.21 11.48 8.92
N ASP A 186 -7.52 12.72 9.28
CA ASP A 186 -7.15 13.88 8.46
C ASP A 186 -5.72 14.33 8.80
N ILE A 187 -4.92 14.66 7.77
CA ILE A 187 -3.52 15.08 7.96
C ILE A 187 -3.39 16.37 8.77
N LEU A 188 -4.47 17.18 8.83
CA LEU A 188 -4.52 18.41 9.62
C LEU A 188 -5.09 18.22 11.02
N ASP A 189 -5.40 16.99 11.40
CA ASP A 189 -5.67 16.60 12.78
C ASP A 189 -4.45 15.87 13.35
N ALA A 190 -3.54 16.63 13.97
CA ALA A 190 -2.33 16.07 14.57
C ALA A 190 -2.63 15.06 15.69
N ALA A 191 -3.79 15.14 16.35
CA ALA A 191 -4.15 14.16 17.39
C ALA A 191 -4.51 12.81 16.76
N ALA A 192 -5.25 12.81 15.65
CA ALA A 192 -5.61 11.60 14.92
C ALA A 192 -4.46 11.04 14.05
N CYS A 193 -3.61 11.92 13.50
CA CYS A 193 -2.60 11.58 12.51
C CYS A 193 -1.15 11.67 13.02
N GLY A 194 -0.94 11.97 14.30
CA GLY A 194 0.38 12.12 14.92
C GLY A 194 1.10 10.80 15.26
N SER A 195 0.44 9.66 15.04
CA SER A 195 1.03 8.33 15.31
C SER A 195 0.40 7.26 14.40
N GLY A 196 0.93 6.04 14.44
CA GLY A 196 0.33 4.88 13.77
C GLY A 196 0.60 4.80 12.27
N TRP A 197 1.59 5.55 11.78
CA TRP A 197 2.05 5.44 10.40
C TRP A 197 2.84 4.15 10.19
N SER A 198 2.85 3.67 8.95
CA SER A 198 3.71 2.58 8.50
C SER A 198 4.55 3.03 7.32
N GLU A 199 5.78 2.54 7.20
CA GLU A 199 6.67 2.85 6.08
C GLU A 199 7.17 1.58 5.42
N TRP A 200 7.47 1.67 4.13
CA TRP A 200 8.14 0.61 3.41
C TRP A 200 9.59 0.53 3.84
N ASP A 201 10.03 -0.65 4.30
CA ASP A 201 11.40 -0.89 4.74
C ASP A 201 12.08 -1.82 3.73
N ASP A 202 12.97 -1.28 2.89
CA ASP A 202 13.64 -2.03 1.82
C ASP A 202 14.50 -3.19 2.34
N ALA A 203 15.02 -3.09 3.57
CA ALA A 203 15.83 -4.15 4.16
C ALA A 203 14.96 -5.36 4.54
N LEU A 204 13.71 -5.12 4.92
CA LEU A 204 12.73 -6.15 5.27
C LEU A 204 11.86 -6.56 4.08
N GLY A 205 11.77 -5.72 3.05
CA GLY A 205 10.90 -5.91 1.89
C GLY A 205 9.42 -5.93 2.27
N ASP A 206 9.03 -5.18 3.30
CA ASP A 206 7.67 -5.16 3.85
C ASP A 206 7.29 -3.77 4.39
N LEU A 207 5.99 -3.57 4.60
CA LEU A 207 5.44 -2.39 5.24
C LEU A 207 5.50 -2.56 6.77
N VAL A 208 6.29 -1.72 7.43
CA VAL A 208 6.56 -1.80 8.88
C VAL A 208 5.83 -0.70 9.62
N ALA A 209 5.06 -1.09 10.64
CA ALA A 209 4.41 -0.13 11.52
C ALA A 209 5.43 0.64 12.37
N ARG A 210 5.37 1.96 12.32
CA ARG A 210 6.18 2.88 13.12
C ARG A 210 5.26 3.65 14.07
N LEU A 211 5.05 3.09 15.25
CA LEU A 211 4.08 3.65 16.21
C LEU A 211 4.39 5.10 16.62
N GLY A 212 5.67 5.49 16.58
CA GLY A 212 6.10 6.87 16.84
C GLY A 212 6.15 7.77 15.60
N ALA A 213 5.79 7.26 14.41
CA ALA A 213 5.80 8.04 13.19
C ALA A 213 4.45 8.68 12.90
N GLY A 214 4.49 9.92 12.40
CA GLY A 214 3.31 10.65 11.96
C GLY A 214 3.53 12.15 11.90
N VAL A 215 2.43 12.89 12.00
CA VAL A 215 2.42 14.35 12.03
C VAL A 215 3.00 14.85 13.37
N ASP A 216 4.14 15.51 13.31
CA ASP A 216 4.82 16.10 14.48
C ASP A 216 4.36 17.55 14.70
N VAL A 217 4.38 18.37 13.64
CA VAL A 217 4.03 19.80 13.73
C VAL A 217 3.10 20.20 12.59
N LEU A 218 2.02 20.90 12.93
CA LEU A 218 1.17 21.63 11.98
C LEU A 218 1.44 23.12 12.10
N SER A 219 1.61 23.80 10.96
CA SER A 219 1.74 25.26 10.96
C SER A 219 1.20 25.89 9.68
N THR A 220 1.17 27.22 9.64
CA THR A 220 0.74 28.00 8.48
C THR A 220 1.80 29.04 8.16
N GLU A 221 2.33 29.01 6.94
CA GLU A 221 3.26 30.02 6.46
C GLU A 221 2.50 31.22 5.94
N GLY A 222 2.37 32.25 6.78
CA GLY A 222 1.83 33.52 6.35
C GLY A 222 2.63 34.04 5.15
N ARG A 223 1.94 34.27 4.03
CA ARG A 223 2.49 35.08 2.95
C ARG A 223 2.67 36.45 3.55
N LEU A 224 3.91 36.81 3.93
CA LEU A 224 4.23 38.18 4.30
C LEU A 224 3.66 39.03 3.19
N ALA A 225 2.54 39.73 3.46
CA ALA A 225 1.88 40.54 2.46
C ALA A 225 2.98 41.47 1.96
N ALA A 226 3.42 41.27 0.72
CA ALA A 226 4.49 42.04 0.12
C ALA A 226 4.06 43.48 0.29
N GLY A 227 4.68 44.15 1.26
CA GLY A 227 4.25 45.45 1.71
C GLY A 227 4.23 46.32 0.48
N ALA A 228 3.04 46.82 0.14
CA ALA A 228 2.87 47.89 -0.81
C ALA A 228 3.59 49.11 -0.24
N GLY A 229 4.92 49.10 -0.34
CA GLY A 229 5.80 50.22 -0.12
C GLY A 229 5.62 51.19 -1.28
N GLY A 230 4.44 51.79 -1.36
CA GLY A 230 4.19 53.01 -2.11
C GLY A 230 4.91 54.16 -1.41
N GLY A 231 6.24 54.16 -1.48
CA GLY A 231 7.05 55.32 -1.13
C GLY A 231 6.87 56.37 -2.23
N GLY A 232 5.83 57.19 -2.09
CA GLY A 232 5.69 58.41 -2.85
C GLY A 232 6.86 59.35 -2.53
N MET A 233 7.75 59.55 -3.48
CA MET A 233 8.64 60.71 -3.52
C MET A 233 7.87 61.83 -4.24
N GLY A 234 7.43 62.82 -3.47
CA GLY A 234 7.07 64.16 -3.95
C GLY A 234 8.20 65.12 -3.64
#